data_AF-A0A2V9FYX5-F1
#
_entry.id   AF-A0A2V9FYX5-F1
#
_cell.length_a   1.000
_cell.length_b   1.000
_cell.length_c   1.000
_cell.angle_alpha   90.00
_cell.angle_beta   90.00
_cell.angle_gamma   90.00
#
_symmetry.space_group_name_H-M   'P 1'
#
loop_
_entity.id
_entity.type
_entity.pdbx_description
1 polymer ?
#
loop_
_entity_poly.entity_id
_entity_poly.type
_entity_poly.pdbx_seq_one_letter_code
_entity_poly.pdbx_strand_id
1 'polypeptide(L)'
;GFTVETFGRPKPGGIKIDPNNVILKGSTSLRARAAIARGEDLAEQGRFYDAVTQYQRALAIQPNRSLANFRMGEAFFYQKNYQAAANAFREALQTVPEPSEKWTEVWSHIYLGKIFDMLGQRERAVNEYSKAKQTNDDTGGAQQVAEGFLKKAYSEGGTSVASPPAGGTVKPAVAIPAPASDEKPVLKKPNPAPR
;
A
#
# COMPACT_ATOMS: atom_id res chain seq x y z
N GLY A 1 -1.63 1.30 37.45
CA GLY A 1 -0.61 1.61 36.44
C GLY A 1 0.45 0.54 36.54
N PHE A 2 0.80 -0.10 35.44
CA PHE A 2 1.86 -1.11 35.42
C PHE A 2 2.97 -0.61 34.51
N THR A 3 4.13 -0.36 35.11
CA THR A 3 5.36 0.02 34.42
C THR A 3 6.07 -1.27 34.06
N VAL A 4 6.22 -1.56 32.77
CA VAL A 4 7.15 -2.60 32.32
C VAL A 4 8.45 -1.89 31.98
N GLU A 5 9.49 -2.15 32.76
CA GLU A 5 10.83 -1.67 32.49
C GLU A 5 11.40 -2.40 31.27
N THR A 6 11.39 -1.75 30.10
CA THR A 6 12.17 -2.20 28.95
C THR A 6 13.56 -1.59 29.02
N PHE A 7 14.59 -2.41 29.23
CA PHE A 7 15.98 -2.05 29.06
C PHE A 7 16.23 -1.65 27.59
N GLY A 8 16.23 -0.34 27.34
CA GLY A 8 16.52 0.26 26.04
C GLY A 8 16.08 1.71 26.05
N ARG A 9 16.97 2.63 25.64
CA ARG A 9 16.72 4.08 25.67
C ARG A 9 15.32 4.40 25.12
N PRO A 10 14.46 5.15 25.84
CA PRO A 10 13.17 5.54 25.31
C PRO A 10 13.39 6.36 24.03
N LYS A 11 12.88 5.87 22.91
CA LYS A 11 12.84 6.64 21.66
C LYS A 11 11.91 7.85 21.90
N PRO A 12 12.31 9.08 21.59
CA PRO A 12 11.37 10.19 21.58
C PRO A 12 10.32 9.89 20.51
N GLY A 13 9.05 9.72 20.91
CA GLY A 13 7.96 9.35 20.01
C GLY A 13 7.32 7.97 20.25
N GLY A 14 7.68 7.26 21.33
CA GLY A 14 6.95 6.07 21.75
C GLY A 14 5.46 6.37 21.92
N ILE A 15 4.61 5.62 21.20
CA ILE A 15 3.16 5.74 21.28
C ILE A 15 2.76 5.43 22.73
N LYS A 16 2.39 6.46 23.50
CA LYS A 16 1.75 6.27 24.81
C LYS A 16 0.36 5.72 24.57
N ILE A 17 0.21 4.40 24.68
CA ILE A 17 -1.09 3.74 24.62
C ILE A 17 -1.79 3.97 25.96
N ASP A 18 -2.75 4.89 25.96
CA ASP A 18 -3.73 5.03 27.03
C ASP A 18 -4.61 3.76 27.09
N PRO A 19 -4.74 3.09 28.26
CA PRO A 19 -5.58 1.91 28.44
C PRO A 19 -7.04 2.08 27.99
N ASN A 20 -7.54 3.32 27.93
CA ASN A 20 -8.92 3.63 27.57
C ASN A 20 -9.10 4.05 26.10
N ASN A 21 -8.05 3.98 25.28
CA ASN A 21 -8.10 4.26 23.85
C ASN A 21 -8.56 5.71 23.52
N VAL A 22 -8.50 6.64 24.48
CA VAL A 22 -9.07 8.00 24.34
C VAL A 22 -8.24 8.83 23.36
N ILE A 23 -6.91 8.66 23.38
CA ILE A 23 -5.98 9.35 22.47
C ILE A 23 -6.22 8.92 21.00
N LEU A 24 -6.51 7.63 20.79
CA LEU A 24 -6.83 7.08 19.46
C LEU A 24 -8.19 7.53 18.95
N LYS A 25 -9.19 7.68 19.83
CA LYS A 25 -10.52 8.20 19.45
C LYS A 25 -10.50 9.72 19.20
N GLY A 26 -9.71 10.47 19.97
CA GLY A 26 -9.64 11.93 19.91
C GLY A 26 -8.84 12.51 18.74
N SER A 27 -7.86 11.77 18.21
CA SER A 27 -7.05 12.25 17.08
C SER A 27 -7.43 11.58 15.76
N THR A 28 -8.23 12.28 14.95
CA THR A 28 -8.57 11.91 13.56
C THR A 28 -7.33 11.57 12.73
N SER A 29 -6.22 12.28 12.95
CA SER A 29 -4.92 12.01 12.33
C SER A 29 -4.35 10.65 12.73
N LEU A 30 -4.44 10.28 14.01
CA LEU A 30 -3.93 9.00 14.48
C LEU A 30 -4.77 7.82 13.97
N ARG A 31 -6.10 7.98 13.85
CA ARG A 31 -6.97 6.94 13.26
C ARG A 31 -6.67 6.70 11.79
N ALA A 32 -6.49 7.77 11.01
CA ALA A 32 -6.09 7.65 9.60
C ALA A 32 -4.73 6.96 9.47
N ARG A 33 -3.73 7.37 10.26
CA ARG A 33 -2.41 6.73 10.29
C ARG A 33 -2.46 5.26 10.68
N ALA A 34 -3.30 4.89 11.66
CA ALA A 34 -3.48 3.50 12.06
C ALA A 34 -4.12 2.66 10.94
N ALA A 35 -5.07 3.23 10.19
CA ALA A 35 -5.64 2.58 9.02
C ALA A 35 -4.59 2.40 7.91
N ILE A 36 -3.76 3.41 7.63
CA ILE A 36 -2.64 3.30 6.68
C ILE A 36 -1.68 2.19 7.10
N ALA A 37 -1.21 2.19 8.36
CA ALA A 37 -0.27 1.19 8.86
C ALA A 37 -0.82 -0.25 8.74
N ARG A 38 -2.12 -0.43 9.01
CA ARG A 38 -2.78 -1.73 8.82
C ARG A 38 -2.84 -2.12 7.34
N GLY A 39 -3.08 -1.15 6.45
CA GLY A 39 -3.05 -1.38 5.01
C GLY A 39 -1.66 -1.80 4.53
N GLU A 40 -0.60 -1.18 5.04
CA GLU A 40 0.80 -1.53 4.72
C GLU A 40 1.11 -2.97 5.15
N ASP A 41 0.77 -3.36 6.39
CA ASP A 41 0.94 -4.76 6.86
C ASP A 41 0.20 -5.78 5.97
N LEU A 42 -1.02 -5.46 5.53
CA LEU A 42 -1.78 -6.30 4.61
C LEU A 42 -1.12 -6.36 3.22
N ALA A 43 -0.58 -5.26 2.71
CA ALA A 43 0.10 -5.21 1.43
C ALA A 43 1.42 -6.00 1.45
N GLU A 44 2.16 -5.95 2.56
CA GLU A 44 3.37 -6.78 2.77
C GLU A 44 3.04 -8.28 2.75
N GLN A 45 1.85 -8.67 3.21
CA GLN A 45 1.33 -10.04 3.13
C GLN A 45 0.76 -10.39 1.73
N GLY A 46 0.83 -9.49 0.75
CA GLY A 46 0.25 -9.66 -0.59
C GLY A 46 -1.29 -9.55 -0.63
N ARG A 47 -1.92 -9.16 0.48
CA ARG A 47 -3.38 -9.01 0.61
C ARG A 47 -3.82 -7.64 0.13
N PHE A 48 -3.56 -7.34 -1.14
CA PHE A 48 -3.74 -6.00 -1.69
C PHE A 48 -5.20 -5.51 -1.66
N TYR A 49 -6.20 -6.39 -1.79
CA TYR A 49 -7.62 -6.00 -1.70
C TYR A 49 -7.99 -5.49 -0.29
N ASP A 50 -7.51 -6.19 0.73
CA ASP A 50 -7.71 -5.79 2.13
C ASP A 50 -6.94 -4.51 2.46
N ALA A 51 -5.74 -4.36 1.89
CA ALA A 51 -4.94 -3.15 2.02
C ALA A 51 -5.67 -1.91 1.46
N VAL A 52 -6.21 -2.02 0.23
CA VAL A 52 -7.05 -0.96 -0.39
C VAL A 52 -8.21 -0.58 0.52
N THR A 53 -8.88 -1.57 1.13
CA THR A 53 -9.98 -1.30 2.07
C THR A 53 -9.52 -0.47 3.27
N GLN A 54 -8.31 -0.68 3.80
CA GLN A 54 -7.79 0.15 4.89
C GLN A 54 -7.37 1.54 4.43
N TYR A 55 -6.80 1.69 3.24
CA TYR A 55 -6.46 3.01 2.69
C TYR A 55 -7.72 3.84 2.41
N GLN A 56 -8.79 3.23 1.89
CA GLN A 56 -10.09 3.87 1.74
C GLN A 56 -10.66 4.33 3.09
N ARG A 57 -10.49 3.54 4.16
CA ARG A 57 -10.85 3.97 5.52
C ARG A 57 -10.03 5.17 5.99
N ALA A 58 -8.73 5.19 5.71
CA ALA A 58 -7.88 6.33 6.02
C ALA A 58 -8.35 7.60 5.30
N LEU A 59 -8.70 7.49 4.02
CA LEU A 59 -9.23 8.58 3.21
C LEU A 59 -10.63 9.03 3.66
N ALA A 60 -11.49 8.11 4.13
CA ALA A 60 -12.77 8.48 4.72
C ALA A 60 -12.61 9.29 6.03
N ILE A 61 -11.51 9.09 6.76
CA ILE A 61 -11.19 9.82 8.00
C ILE A 61 -10.49 11.15 7.67
N GLN A 62 -9.58 11.13 6.69
CA GLN A 62 -8.83 12.30 6.21
C GLN A 62 -8.75 12.25 4.67
N PRO A 63 -9.67 12.93 3.97
CA PRO A 63 -9.78 12.85 2.50
C PRO A 63 -8.52 13.26 1.74
N ASN A 64 -7.74 14.19 2.31
CA ASN A 64 -6.57 14.77 1.66
C ASN A 64 -5.27 14.17 2.21
N ARG A 65 -5.13 12.85 2.19
CA ARG A 65 -3.89 12.15 2.61
C ARG A 65 -3.14 11.61 1.40
N SER A 66 -2.06 12.32 1.02
CA SER A 66 -1.17 11.90 -0.07
C SER A 66 -0.64 10.48 0.14
N LEU A 67 -0.21 10.16 1.36
CA LEU A 67 0.29 8.82 1.69
C LEU A 67 -0.76 7.72 1.47
N ALA A 68 -2.01 7.93 1.86
CA ALA A 68 -3.06 6.93 1.69
C ALA A 68 -3.37 6.69 0.20
N ASN A 69 -3.47 7.76 -0.60
CA ASN A 69 -3.65 7.67 -2.05
C ASN A 69 -2.46 6.99 -2.72
N PHE A 70 -1.23 7.33 -2.34
CA PHE A 70 -0.01 6.72 -2.85
C PHE A 70 0.03 5.21 -2.60
N ARG A 71 -0.21 4.77 -1.35
CA ARG A 71 -0.22 3.35 -0.98
C ARG A 71 -1.35 2.58 -1.66
N MET A 72 -2.51 3.21 -1.83
CA MET A 72 -3.61 2.64 -2.62
C MET A 72 -3.22 2.46 -4.08
N GLY A 73 -2.45 3.40 -4.65
CA GLY A 73 -1.86 3.28 -5.99
C GLY A 73 -0.91 2.10 -6.12
N GLU A 74 -0.01 1.90 -5.14
CA GLU A 74 0.89 0.74 -5.11
C GLU A 74 0.11 -0.57 -5.04
N ALA A 75 -0.89 -0.66 -4.16
CA ALA A 75 -1.71 -1.86 -4.04
C ALA A 75 -2.46 -2.19 -5.35
N PHE A 76 -3.00 -1.19 -6.05
CA PHE A 76 -3.62 -1.40 -7.37
C PHE A 76 -2.60 -1.77 -8.45
N PHE A 77 -1.38 -1.20 -8.39
CA PHE A 77 -0.30 -1.54 -9.32
C PHE A 77 0.07 -3.02 -9.22
N TYR A 78 0.25 -3.56 -8.00
CA TYR A 78 0.54 -4.97 -7.79
C TYR A 78 -0.63 -5.90 -8.14
N GLN A 79 -1.87 -5.40 -8.06
CA GLN A 79 -3.05 -6.09 -8.59
C GLN A 79 -3.16 -6.05 -10.13
N LYS A 80 -2.22 -5.38 -10.81
CA LYS A 80 -2.27 -5.09 -12.26
C LYS A 80 -3.48 -4.26 -12.70
N ASN A 81 -4.13 -3.58 -11.76
CA ASN A 81 -5.19 -2.63 -12.05
C ASN A 81 -4.58 -1.25 -12.33
N TYR A 82 -3.92 -1.12 -13.48
CA TYR A 82 -3.12 0.06 -13.82
C TYR A 82 -3.94 1.35 -13.93
N GLN A 83 -5.21 1.26 -14.34
CA GLN A 83 -6.09 2.42 -14.41
C GLN A 83 -6.41 2.95 -13.01
N ALA A 84 -6.79 2.08 -12.08
CA ALA A 84 -7.05 2.48 -10.69
C ALA A 84 -5.76 2.98 -10.00
N ALA A 85 -4.63 2.32 -10.26
CA ALA A 85 -3.32 2.74 -9.75
C ALA A 85 -2.97 4.16 -10.22
N ALA A 86 -3.09 4.43 -11.52
CA ALA A 86 -2.78 5.74 -12.08
C ALA A 86 -3.68 6.84 -11.52
N ASN A 87 -4.96 6.55 -11.29
CA ASN A 87 -5.86 7.50 -10.64
C ASN A 87 -5.42 7.79 -9.21
N ALA A 88 -5.13 6.77 -8.41
CA ALA A 88 -4.69 6.95 -7.02
C ALA A 88 -3.36 7.72 -6.91
N PHE A 89 -2.39 7.48 -7.80
CA PHE A 89 -1.16 8.29 -7.84
C PHE A 89 -1.41 9.73 -8.24
N ARG A 90 -2.35 10.01 -9.16
CA ARG A 90 -2.74 11.40 -9.49
C ARG A 90 -3.42 12.09 -8.32
N GLU A 91 -4.29 11.40 -7.58
CA GLU A 91 -4.88 11.93 -6.35
C GLU A 91 -3.82 12.25 -5.30
N ALA A 92 -2.79 11.41 -5.14
CA ALA A 92 -1.68 11.68 -4.24
C ALA A 92 -0.94 12.99 -4.61
N LEU A 93 -0.76 13.25 -5.91
CA LEU A 93 -0.12 14.47 -6.44
C LEU A 93 -1.01 15.72 -6.35
N GLN A 94 -2.34 15.58 -6.25
CA GLN A 94 -3.27 16.70 -6.11
C GLN A 94 -3.42 17.17 -4.66
N THR A 95 -3.08 16.32 -3.70
CA THR A 95 -3.13 16.65 -2.27
C THR A 95 -1.83 17.30 -1.80
N VAL A 96 -1.93 18.29 -0.90
CA VAL A 96 -0.74 18.84 -0.23
C VAL A 96 -0.20 17.79 0.74
N PRO A 97 1.02 17.25 0.52
CA PRO A 97 1.59 16.25 1.42
C PRO A 97 1.98 16.89 2.74
N GLU A 98 1.87 16.14 3.83
CA GLU A 98 2.55 16.49 5.08
C GLU A 98 4.07 16.53 4.84
N PRO A 99 4.84 17.33 5.59
CA PRO A 99 6.29 17.41 5.40
C PRO A 99 7.01 16.05 5.44
N SER A 100 6.54 15.11 6.28
CA SER A 100 7.09 13.75 6.36
C SER A 100 6.65 12.80 5.24
N GLU A 101 5.71 13.22 4.39
CA GLU A 101 5.10 12.44 3.31
C GLU A 101 5.42 13.03 1.93
N LYS A 102 6.25 14.07 1.85
CA LYS A 102 6.60 14.76 0.60
C LYS A 102 7.22 13.82 -0.46
N TRP A 103 7.95 12.80 -0.01
CA TRP A 103 8.53 11.76 -0.86
C TRP A 103 7.49 11.01 -1.71
N THR A 104 6.20 11.05 -1.34
CA THR A 104 5.13 10.45 -2.16
C THR A 104 5.01 11.11 -3.53
N GLU A 105 5.42 12.37 -3.68
CA GLU A 105 5.40 13.11 -4.96
C GLU A 105 6.33 12.46 -5.99
N VAL A 106 7.61 12.29 -5.65
CA VAL A 106 8.61 11.72 -6.56
C VAL A 106 8.26 10.28 -6.94
N TRP A 107 7.79 9.49 -5.98
CA TRP A 107 7.43 8.09 -6.23
C TRP A 107 6.12 7.96 -7.01
N SER A 108 5.15 8.85 -6.83
CA SER A 108 3.92 8.86 -7.64
C SER A 108 4.24 9.09 -9.12
N HIS A 109 5.15 10.01 -9.42
CA HIS A 109 5.63 10.23 -10.79
C HIS A 109 6.36 8.99 -11.34
N ILE A 110 7.23 8.34 -10.56
CA ILE A 110 7.89 7.08 -10.99
C ILE A 110 6.86 6.00 -11.32
N TYR A 111 5.87 5.77 -10.46
CA TYR A 111 4.87 4.72 -10.70
C TYR A 111 3.95 5.06 -11.88
N LEU A 112 3.56 6.32 -12.06
CA LEU A 112 2.85 6.75 -13.26
C LEU A 112 3.67 6.49 -14.53
N GLY A 113 4.98 6.76 -14.47
CA GLY A 113 5.90 6.42 -15.54
C GLY A 113 5.92 4.92 -15.86
N LYS A 114 6.04 4.06 -14.82
CA LYS A 114 6.00 2.61 -14.98
C LYS A 114 4.70 2.14 -15.62
N ILE A 115 3.57 2.70 -15.19
CA ILE A 115 2.25 2.40 -15.74
C ILE A 115 2.20 2.79 -17.22
N PHE A 116 2.66 3.98 -17.59
CA PHE A 116 2.66 4.40 -18.98
C PHE A 116 3.58 3.56 -19.86
N ASP A 117 4.75 3.14 -19.38
CA ASP A 117 5.62 2.21 -20.10
C ASP A 117 4.92 0.85 -20.35
N MET A 118 4.26 0.28 -19.34
CA MET A 118 3.50 -0.98 -19.48
C MET A 118 2.33 -0.87 -20.47
N LEU A 119 1.74 0.33 -20.59
CA LEU A 119 0.67 0.61 -21.55
C LEU A 119 1.20 1.01 -22.94
N GLY A 120 2.52 0.93 -23.18
CA GLY A 120 3.15 1.30 -24.45
C GLY A 120 3.23 2.80 -24.70
N GLN A 121 2.92 3.64 -23.71
CA GLN A 121 2.86 5.10 -23.81
C GLN A 121 4.17 5.74 -23.38
N ARG A 122 5.26 5.41 -24.08
CA ARG A 122 6.63 5.77 -23.69
C ARG A 122 6.85 7.27 -23.51
N GLU A 123 6.30 8.11 -24.37
CA GLU A 123 6.42 9.57 -24.26
C GLU A 123 5.85 10.09 -22.95
N ARG A 124 4.67 9.59 -22.55
CA ARG A 124 4.05 9.93 -21.27
C ARG A 124 4.88 9.41 -20.11
N ALA A 125 5.45 8.22 -20.23
CA ALA A 125 6.32 7.66 -19.20
C ALA A 125 7.56 8.53 -18.95
N VAL A 126 8.26 8.93 -20.03
CA VAL A 126 9.43 9.81 -19.97
C VAL A 126 9.09 11.16 -19.35
N ASN A 127 7.91 11.73 -19.66
CA ASN A 127 7.46 12.96 -19.01
C ASN A 127 7.32 12.79 -17.50
N GLU A 128 6.71 11.70 -17.04
CA GLU A 128 6.56 11.43 -15.60
C GLU A 128 7.90 11.18 -14.92
N TYR A 129 8.82 10.40 -15.50
CA TYR A 129 10.17 10.24 -14.94
C TYR A 129 10.95 11.57 -14.91
N SER A 130 10.75 12.45 -15.89
CA SER A 130 11.36 13.78 -15.90
C SER A 130 10.82 14.65 -14.75
N LYS A 131 9.52 14.62 -14.50
CA LYS A 131 8.92 15.28 -13.33
C LYS A 131 9.48 14.71 -12.02
N ALA A 132 9.64 13.39 -11.91
CA ALA A 132 10.29 12.78 -10.75
C ALA A 132 11.71 13.33 -10.54
N LYS A 133 12.52 13.47 -11.60
CA LYS A 133 13.85 14.11 -11.51
C LYS A 133 13.78 15.57 -11.02
N GLN A 134 12.79 16.33 -11.48
CA GLN A 134 12.61 17.74 -11.11
C GLN A 134 12.26 17.95 -9.63
N THR A 135 11.71 16.95 -8.94
CA THR A 135 11.46 17.04 -7.49
C THR A 135 12.74 17.20 -6.66
N ASN A 136 13.88 16.75 -7.19
CA ASN A 136 15.17 16.64 -6.50
C ASN A 136 15.11 15.83 -5.18
N ASP A 137 14.07 15.04 -4.95
CA ASP A 137 13.93 14.16 -3.79
C ASP A 137 14.54 12.78 -4.11
N ASP A 138 15.56 12.37 -3.35
CA ASP A 138 16.23 11.08 -3.50
C ASP A 138 15.85 10.05 -2.42
N THR A 139 14.70 10.24 -1.78
CA THR A 139 14.18 9.28 -0.80
C THR A 139 14.05 7.90 -1.43
N GLY A 140 14.76 6.91 -0.89
CA GLY A 140 14.77 5.55 -1.42
C GLY A 140 15.49 5.38 -2.77
N GLY A 141 16.38 6.31 -3.15
CA GLY A 141 17.12 6.25 -4.42
C GLY A 141 16.28 6.65 -5.63
N ALA A 142 15.19 7.40 -5.41
CA ALA A 142 14.22 7.77 -6.44
C ALA A 142 14.86 8.47 -7.65
N GLN A 143 15.92 9.27 -7.45
CA GLN A 143 16.58 9.98 -8.55
C GLN A 143 17.31 9.03 -9.50
N GLN A 144 17.94 7.99 -8.95
CA GLN A 144 18.63 6.96 -9.72
C GLN A 144 17.62 6.07 -10.45
N VAL A 145 16.51 5.74 -9.78
CA VAL A 145 15.41 4.96 -10.36
C VAL A 145 14.79 5.70 -11.55
N ALA A 146 14.46 6.98 -11.39
CA ALA A 146 13.93 7.81 -12.48
C ALA A 146 14.92 7.93 -13.65
N GLU A 147 16.21 8.12 -13.36
CA GLU A 147 17.25 8.16 -14.40
C GLU A 147 17.38 6.83 -15.16
N GLY A 148 17.31 5.71 -14.45
CA GLY A 148 17.27 4.39 -15.05
C GLY A 148 16.11 4.25 -16.03
N PHE A 149 14.92 4.70 -15.64
CA PHE A 149 13.74 4.60 -16.49
C PHE A 149 13.65 5.63 -17.61
N LEU A 150 14.36 6.76 -17.51
CA LEU A 150 14.57 7.65 -18.66
C LEU A 150 15.40 6.96 -19.75
N LYS A 151 16.41 6.18 -19.37
CA LYS A 151 17.29 5.46 -20.31
C LYS A 151 16.64 4.20 -20.88
N LYS A 152 15.88 3.47 -20.07
CA LYS A 152 15.29 2.18 -20.44
C LYS A 152 13.83 2.11 -19.99
N ALA A 153 12.93 1.70 -20.88
CA ALA A 153 11.54 1.49 -20.53
C ALA A 153 11.37 0.44 -19.43
N TYR A 154 10.47 0.71 -18.50
CA TYR A 154 10.06 -0.27 -17.52
C TYR A 154 9.34 -1.44 -18.22
N SER A 155 9.71 -2.67 -17.86
CA SER A 155 8.99 -3.88 -18.23
C SER A 155 8.90 -4.81 -17.03
N GLU A 156 7.72 -5.40 -16.81
CA GLU A 156 7.52 -6.37 -15.74
C GLU A 156 8.28 -7.67 -16.08
N GLY A 157 9.13 -8.15 -15.16
CA GLY A 157 9.91 -9.38 -15.35
C GLY A 157 11.38 -9.20 -15.77
N GLY A 158 11.85 -7.97 -16.01
CA GLY A 158 13.28 -7.66 -16.18
C GLY A 158 13.92 -7.28 -14.85
N THR A 159 14.73 -8.18 -14.28
CA THR A 159 15.58 -8.02 -13.08
C THR A 159 15.75 -6.61 -12.48
N SER A 160 15.17 -6.37 -11.30
CA SER A 160 15.79 -5.69 -10.15
C SER A 160 14.73 -5.50 -9.06
N VAL A 161 14.61 -6.49 -8.16
CA VAL A 161 13.91 -6.30 -6.89
C VAL A 161 14.89 -5.62 -5.94
N ALA A 162 15.01 -4.31 -6.06
CA ALA A 162 15.39 -3.48 -4.92
C ALA A 162 14.09 -2.95 -4.31
N SER A 163 13.42 -3.81 -3.54
CA SER A 163 12.58 -3.30 -2.47
C SER A 163 13.47 -2.45 -1.55
N PRO A 164 12.99 -1.31 -1.01
CA PRO A 164 13.72 -0.65 0.07
C PRO A 164 13.94 -1.66 1.20
N PRO A 165 15.06 -1.62 1.94
CA PRO A 165 15.42 -2.66 2.88
C PRO A 165 14.38 -2.74 4.01
N ALA A 166 13.49 -3.73 3.91
CA ALA A 166 12.73 -4.22 5.03
C ALA A 166 13.70 -5.01 5.92
N GLY A 167 14.30 -4.31 6.88
CA GLY A 167 15.00 -4.94 7.98
C GLY A 167 14.01 -5.76 8.80
N GLY A 168 13.98 -7.07 8.58
CA GLY A 168 13.17 -7.99 9.38
C GLY A 168 13.08 -9.35 8.73
N THR A 169 13.83 -10.31 9.27
CA THR A 169 13.81 -11.72 8.86
C THR A 169 12.39 -12.29 8.90
N VAL A 170 11.83 -12.62 7.74
CA VAL A 170 10.57 -13.36 7.65
C VAL A 170 10.88 -14.86 7.67
N LYS A 171 10.41 -15.55 8.71
CA LYS A 171 10.38 -17.02 8.73
C LYS A 171 9.36 -17.53 7.71
N PRO A 172 9.59 -18.70 7.06
CA PRO A 172 8.66 -19.21 6.06
C PRO A 172 7.31 -19.56 6.70
N ALA A 173 6.24 -19.06 6.07
CA ALA A 173 4.86 -19.34 6.44
C ALA A 173 4.54 -20.83 6.22
N VAL A 174 3.91 -21.44 7.23
CA VAL A 174 3.32 -22.77 7.15
C VAL A 174 2.14 -22.74 6.17
N ALA A 175 2.13 -23.67 5.23
CA ALA A 175 1.06 -23.84 4.25
C ALA A 175 -0.27 -24.19 4.94
N ILE A 176 -1.32 -23.43 4.64
CA ILE A 176 -2.71 -23.79 4.97
C ILE A 176 -3.33 -24.45 3.72
N PRO A 177 -3.90 -25.65 3.81
CA PRO A 177 -4.50 -26.33 2.67
C PRO A 177 -5.85 -25.69 2.26
N ALA A 178 -6.13 -25.70 0.96
CA ALA A 178 -7.34 -25.18 0.34
C ALA A 178 -8.63 -25.87 0.84
N PRO A 179 -9.77 -25.17 0.96
CA PRO A 179 -11.05 -25.81 1.21
C PRO A 179 -11.58 -26.52 -0.05
N ALA A 180 -12.09 -27.74 0.14
CA ALA A 180 -12.61 -28.62 -0.89
C ALA A 180 -13.88 -28.08 -1.57
N SER A 181 -13.97 -28.30 -2.89
CA SER A 181 -15.12 -27.99 -3.74
C SER A 181 -16.20 -29.08 -3.67
N ASP A 182 -17.45 -28.61 -3.82
CA ASP A 182 -18.64 -29.31 -4.33
C ASP A 182 -19.29 -30.43 -3.51
N GLU A 183 -20.40 -30.09 -2.84
CA GLU A 183 -21.55 -31.00 -2.72
C GLU A 183 -22.85 -30.24 -3.04
N LYS A 184 -23.50 -30.60 -4.15
CA LYS A 184 -24.85 -30.13 -4.50
C LYS A 184 -25.87 -30.88 -3.63
N PRO A 185 -26.91 -30.22 -3.08
CA PRO A 185 -27.90 -30.88 -2.24
C PRO A 185 -28.83 -31.77 -3.07
N VAL A 186 -28.90 -33.06 -2.72
CA VAL A 186 -29.88 -34.03 -3.24
C VAL A 186 -31.21 -33.87 -2.51
N LEU A 187 -32.27 -33.47 -3.21
CA LEU A 187 -33.64 -33.53 -2.70
C LEU A 187 -34.08 -34.99 -2.52
N LYS A 188 -34.30 -35.43 -1.27
CA LYS A 188 -35.04 -36.67 -0.97
C LYS A 188 -36.54 -36.42 -1.15
N LYS A 189 -37.20 -37.25 -1.96
CA LYS A 189 -38.68 -37.29 -2.05
C LYS A 189 -39.27 -37.87 -0.74
N PRO A 190 -40.39 -37.36 -0.23
CA PRO A 190 -41.05 -37.91 0.95
C PRO A 190 -41.74 -39.25 0.64
N ASN A 191 -41.63 -40.18 1.60
CA ASN A 191 -42.23 -41.52 1.57
C ASN A 191 -43.75 -41.43 1.84
N PRO A 192 -44.61 -42.25 1.23
CA PRO A 192 -46.05 -42.21 1.50
C PRO A 192 -46.39 -42.81 2.87
N ALA A 193 -47.38 -42.21 3.55
CA ALA A 193 -47.86 -42.64 4.86
C ALA A 193 -48.55 -44.02 4.81
N PRO A 194 -48.46 -44.85 5.87
CA PRO A 194 -49.20 -46.09 5.96
C PRO A 194 -50.69 -45.83 6.24
N ARG A 195 -51.53 -46.77 5.77
CA ARG A 195 -53.01 -46.75 5.87
C ARG A 195 -53.52 -46.88 7.29
#